data_AF-A0A2R7QMD6-F1
#
_entry.id   AF-A0A2R7QMD6-F1
#
_cell.length_a   1.000
_cell.length_b   1.000
_cell.length_c   1.000
_cell.angle_alpha   90.00
_cell.angle_beta   90.00
_cell.angle_gamma   90.00
#
_symmetry.space_group_name_H-M   'P 1'
#
loop_
_entity.id
_entity.type
_entity.pdbx_description
1 polymer ?
#
loop_
_entity_poly.entity_id
_entity_poly.type
_entity_poly.pdbx_seq_one_letter_code
_entity_poly.pdbx_strand_id
1 'polypeptide(L)'
;MSKQSKAKRDKRKKLQPKRPIHRLNAQQQVQNHAVLTNEEGQVVAAIGLQGTEWLLAIGGQTMGNADNPIPMLAMLKHLSNVQEKEGRKVNLEYSTQLQQLIDDLAADEGKTADDYLAQLVSEFEGVEGEEGDDAETAETTADASDDAPVADEAGTDAAADATPAASDDKPQA
;
A
#
# COMPACT_ATOMS: atom_id res chain seq x y z
N MET A 1 47.60 -25.12 -36.38
CA MET A 1 47.17 -23.94 -35.58
C MET A 1 48.16 -23.71 -34.44
N SER A 2 48.63 -22.48 -34.22
CA SER A 2 49.69 -22.18 -33.23
C SER A 2 49.17 -22.06 -31.79
N LYS A 3 49.83 -22.74 -30.84
CA LYS A 3 49.51 -22.76 -29.40
C LYS A 3 49.51 -21.36 -28.75
N GLN A 4 50.37 -20.46 -29.24
CA GLN A 4 50.53 -19.10 -28.71
C GLN A 4 49.30 -18.21 -29.01
N SER A 5 48.55 -18.51 -30.08
CA SER A 5 47.35 -17.74 -30.46
C SER A 5 46.16 -17.98 -29.53
N LYS A 6 46.03 -19.21 -28.98
CA LYS A 6 45.03 -19.55 -27.96
C LYS A 6 45.29 -18.81 -26.65
N ALA A 7 46.53 -18.85 -26.15
CA ALA A 7 46.91 -18.18 -24.91
C ALA A 7 46.65 -16.67 -24.91
N LYS A 8 46.96 -15.97 -26.02
CA LYS A 8 46.70 -14.53 -26.16
C LYS A 8 45.20 -14.21 -26.21
N ARG A 9 44.40 -15.06 -26.86
CA ARG A 9 42.94 -14.90 -26.94
C ARG A 9 42.28 -15.12 -25.56
N ASP A 10 42.69 -16.13 -24.81
CA ASP A 10 42.13 -16.43 -23.49
C ASP A 10 42.50 -15.36 -22.47
N LYS A 11 43.75 -14.87 -22.50
CA LYS A 11 44.17 -13.73 -21.66
C LYS A 11 43.34 -12.48 -21.95
N ARG A 12 43.06 -12.20 -23.23
CA ARG A 12 42.17 -11.09 -23.63
C ARG A 12 40.72 -11.30 -23.17
N LYS A 13 40.18 -12.52 -23.29
CA LYS A 13 38.82 -12.85 -22.83
C LYS A 13 38.67 -12.75 -21.30
N LYS A 14 39.74 -13.04 -20.54
CA LYS A 14 39.76 -12.95 -19.07
C LYS A 14 39.97 -11.53 -18.55
N LEU A 15 40.67 -10.68 -19.31
CA LEU A 15 40.91 -9.27 -18.98
C LEU A 15 39.76 -8.34 -19.41
N GLN A 16 38.86 -8.80 -20.28
CA GLN A 16 37.67 -8.02 -20.61
C GLN A 16 36.74 -7.93 -19.40
N PRO A 17 36.28 -6.72 -19.02
CA PRO A 17 35.31 -6.57 -17.95
C PRO A 17 34.06 -7.37 -18.29
N LYS A 18 33.65 -8.26 -17.38
CA LYS A 18 32.46 -9.08 -17.55
C LYS A 18 31.26 -8.14 -17.61
N ARG A 19 30.67 -8.03 -18.80
CA ARG A 19 29.41 -7.31 -18.98
C ARG A 19 28.36 -7.93 -18.06
N PRO A 20 27.55 -7.13 -17.35
CA PRO A 20 26.50 -7.65 -16.49
C PRO A 20 25.53 -8.49 -17.34
N ILE A 21 25.37 -9.77 -16.98
CA ILE A 21 24.43 -10.67 -17.64
C ILE A 21 23.04 -10.29 -17.14
N HIS A 22 22.28 -9.55 -17.94
CA HIS A 22 20.86 -9.33 -17.68
C HIS A 22 20.16 -10.68 -17.86
N ARG A 23 19.78 -11.29 -16.73
CA ARG A 23 18.98 -12.52 -16.76
C ARG A 23 17.58 -12.12 -17.19
N LEU A 24 17.00 -12.87 -18.12
CA LEU A 24 15.65 -12.60 -18.64
C LEU A 24 14.56 -12.66 -17.55
N ASN A 25 14.85 -13.32 -16.42
CA ASN A 25 13.99 -13.41 -15.24
C ASN A 25 14.57 -12.69 -14.01
N ALA A 26 15.55 -11.80 -14.18
CA ALA A 26 15.91 -10.92 -13.07
C ALA A 26 14.77 -9.93 -12.88
N GLN A 27 14.17 -9.91 -11.69
CA GLN A 27 13.19 -8.88 -11.31
C GLN A 27 13.76 -7.52 -11.72
N GLN A 28 13.07 -6.82 -12.62
CA GLN A 28 13.52 -5.51 -13.10
C GLN A 28 13.77 -4.63 -11.87
N GLN A 29 14.89 -3.91 -11.83
CA GLN A 29 15.16 -3.02 -10.71
C GLN A 29 14.08 -1.94 -10.69
N VAL A 30 13.43 -1.78 -9.53
CA VAL A 30 12.44 -0.73 -9.29
C VAL A 30 13.17 0.61 -9.24
N GLN A 31 12.80 1.53 -10.13
CA GLN A 31 13.33 2.89 -10.13
C GLN A 31 12.39 3.80 -9.35
N ASN A 32 12.87 4.43 -8.27
CA ASN A 32 12.03 5.32 -7.47
C ASN A 32 11.85 6.66 -8.18
N HIS A 33 10.60 7.10 -8.30
CA HIS A 33 10.18 8.30 -9.02
C HIS A 33 9.44 9.31 -8.16
N ALA A 34 8.84 8.88 -7.05
CA ALA A 34 8.41 9.77 -5.98
C ALA A 34 8.79 9.14 -4.64
N VAL A 35 9.27 9.94 -3.70
CA VAL A 35 9.66 9.45 -2.37
C VAL A 35 9.14 10.42 -1.30
N LEU A 36 8.35 9.90 -0.38
CA LEU A 36 7.92 10.57 0.84
C LEU A 36 8.85 10.16 1.98
N THR A 37 9.54 11.14 2.56
CA THR A 37 10.43 10.95 3.70
C THR A 37 9.90 11.69 4.93
N ASN A 38 10.14 11.14 6.12
CA ASN A 38 9.87 11.84 7.38
C ASN A 38 11.06 12.72 7.80
N GLU A 39 10.92 13.44 8.92
CA GLU A 39 12.00 14.27 9.51
C GLU A 39 13.27 13.46 9.85
N GLU A 40 13.15 12.16 10.12
CA GLU A 40 14.27 11.26 10.39
C GLU A 40 14.97 10.77 9.10
N GLY A 41 14.49 11.17 7.92
CA GLY A 41 15.00 10.73 6.63
C GLY A 41 14.60 9.29 6.26
N GLN A 42 13.65 8.69 6.97
CA GLN A 42 13.09 7.38 6.67
C GLN A 42 12.03 7.51 5.58
N VAL A 43 12.07 6.58 4.62
CA VAL A 43 11.09 6.51 3.54
C VAL A 43 9.79 5.94 4.09
N VAL A 44 8.75 6.78 4.12
CA VAL A 44 7.40 6.39 4.54
C VAL A 44 6.65 5.78 3.37
N ALA A 45 6.73 6.41 2.19
CA ALA A 45 6.11 5.91 0.98
C ALA A 45 6.98 6.23 -0.23
N ALA A 46 6.90 5.41 -1.28
CA ALA A 46 7.60 5.64 -2.53
C ALA A 46 6.77 5.10 -3.70
N ILE A 47 6.83 5.80 -4.83
CA ILE A 47 6.33 5.34 -6.11
C ILE A 47 7.54 4.96 -6.96
N GLY A 48 7.55 3.73 -7.48
CA GLY A 48 8.62 3.26 -8.34
C GLY A 48 8.10 2.64 -9.63
N LEU A 49 8.91 2.67 -10.68
CA LEU A 49 8.62 2.05 -11.96
C LEU A 49 9.38 0.73 -12.05
N GLN A 50 8.64 -0.37 -12.24
CA GLN A 50 9.19 -1.70 -12.48
C GLN A 50 8.82 -2.17 -13.89
N GLY A 51 9.77 -2.03 -14.81
CA GLY A 51 9.54 -2.38 -16.21
C GLY A 51 8.62 -1.35 -16.86
N THR A 52 7.31 -1.64 -16.89
CA THR A 52 6.25 -0.74 -17.39
C THR A 52 5.17 -0.44 -16.36
N GLU A 53 5.19 -1.11 -15.21
CA GLU A 53 4.18 -0.96 -14.17
C GLU A 53 4.69 -0.03 -13.08
N TRP A 54 3.83 0.87 -12.63
CA TRP A 54 4.08 1.70 -11.47
C TRP A 54 3.72 0.94 -10.20
N LEU A 55 4.53 1.09 -9.17
CA LEU A 55 4.41 0.43 -7.90
C LEU A 55 4.35 1.48 -6.81
N LEU A 56 3.36 1.36 -5.91
CA LEU A 56 3.31 2.12 -4.67
C LEU A 56 3.82 1.23 -3.55
N ALA A 57 4.84 1.68 -2.83
CA ALA A 57 5.35 1.03 -1.64
C ALA A 57 5.22 1.94 -0.42
N ILE A 58 4.68 1.43 0.68
CA ILE A 58 4.58 2.13 1.97
C ILE A 58 5.36 1.33 3.01
N GLY A 59 6.26 1.98 3.74
CA GLY A 59 7.11 1.34 4.75
C GLY A 59 8.00 0.22 4.20
N GLY A 60 8.34 0.27 2.91
CA GLY A 60 9.11 -0.77 2.22
C GLY A 60 8.28 -1.98 1.75
N GLN A 61 6.96 -1.97 1.94
CA GLN A 61 6.06 -2.99 1.40
C GLN A 61 5.27 -2.44 0.21
N THR A 62 5.26 -3.18 -0.89
CA THR A 62 4.46 -2.83 -2.07
C THR A 62 2.97 -3.01 -1.76
N MET A 63 2.20 -1.92 -1.85
CA MET A 63 0.78 -1.89 -1.51
C MET A 63 -0.11 -1.95 -2.76
N GLY A 64 0.42 -1.58 -3.92
CA GLY A 64 -0.32 -1.68 -5.18
C GLY A 64 0.57 -1.50 -6.40
N ASN A 65 0.08 -1.98 -7.53
CA ASN A 65 0.63 -1.74 -8.86
C ASN A 65 -0.44 -1.10 -9.76
N ALA A 66 -0.04 -0.21 -10.65
CA ALA A 66 -0.92 0.47 -11.59
C ALA A 66 -0.20 0.83 -12.89
N ASP A 67 -0.94 0.99 -13.98
CA ASP A 67 -0.41 1.48 -15.26
C ASP A 67 -0.19 2.99 -15.25
N ASN A 68 -0.93 3.72 -14.42
CA ASN A 68 -0.87 5.18 -14.31
C ASN A 68 -0.40 5.58 -12.90
N PRO A 69 0.67 6.39 -12.75
CA PRO A 69 1.18 6.81 -11.44
C PRO A 69 0.36 7.93 -10.80
N ILE A 70 -0.52 8.59 -11.56
CA ILE A 70 -1.26 9.77 -11.09
C ILE A 70 -2.13 9.48 -9.85
N PRO A 71 -2.97 8.42 -9.82
CA PRO A 71 -3.75 8.11 -8.62
C PRO A 71 -2.88 7.76 -7.41
N MET A 72 -1.75 7.07 -7.65
CA MET A 72 -0.79 6.74 -6.58
C MET A 72 -0.16 8.00 -6.00
N LEU A 73 0.14 9.00 -6.85
CA LEU A 73 0.70 10.27 -6.42
C LEU A 73 -0.31 11.10 -5.66
N ALA A 74 -1.58 11.10 -6.07
CA ALA A 74 -2.66 11.75 -5.32
C ALA A 74 -2.79 11.14 -3.92
N MET A 75 -2.78 9.81 -3.80
CA MET A 75 -2.76 9.12 -2.51
C MET A 75 -1.53 9.50 -1.66
N LEU A 76 -0.36 9.62 -2.28
CA LEU A 76 0.87 9.98 -1.58
C LEU A 76 0.85 11.44 -1.10
N LYS A 77 0.31 12.37 -1.91
CA LYS A 77 0.08 13.77 -1.51
C LYS A 77 -0.96 13.88 -0.41
N HIS A 78 -2.03 13.08 -0.46
CA HIS A 78 -3.01 12.98 0.62
C HIS A 78 -2.35 12.52 1.92
N LEU A 79 -1.56 11.44 1.87
CA LEU A 79 -0.80 10.93 3.02
C LEU A 79 0.16 11.99 3.58
N SER A 80 0.77 12.81 2.73
CA SER A 80 1.60 13.94 3.15
C SER A 80 0.79 14.95 3.97
N ASN A 81 -0.37 15.36 3.45
CA ASN A 81 -1.24 16.33 4.12
C ASN A 81 -1.74 15.80 5.47
N VAL A 82 -2.10 14.51 5.57
CA VAL A 82 -2.52 13.87 6.82
C VAL A 82 -1.39 13.88 7.85
N GLN A 83 -0.16 13.54 7.44
CA GLN A 83 0.99 13.58 8.35
C GLN A 83 1.30 14.99 8.84
N GLU A 84 1.21 16.00 7.98
CA GLU A 84 1.39 17.40 8.37
C GLU A 84 0.30 17.87 9.34
N LYS A 85 -0.97 17.47 9.13
CA LYS A 85 -2.09 17.73 10.06
C LYS A 85 -1.82 17.13 11.45
N GLU A 86 -1.18 15.97 11.51
CA GLU A 86 -0.75 15.33 12.77
C GLU A 86 0.54 15.94 13.37
N GLY A 87 1.12 16.96 12.74
CA GLY A 87 2.33 17.63 13.19
C GLY A 87 3.63 16.88 12.84
N ARG A 88 3.56 15.84 11.98
CA ARG A 88 4.73 15.13 11.46
C ARG A 88 5.23 15.84 10.21
N LYS A 89 6.47 16.33 10.23
CA LYS A 89 7.09 16.92 9.06
C LYS A 89 7.47 15.83 8.07
N VAL A 90 7.02 16.00 6.83
CA VAL A 90 7.33 15.11 5.72
C VAL A 90 7.87 15.91 4.55
N ASN A 91 8.67 15.26 3.72
CA ASN A 91 9.22 15.83 2.49
C ASN A 91 8.89 14.89 1.34
N LEU A 92 8.28 15.47 0.31
CA LEU A 92 7.89 14.76 -0.91
C LEU A 92 8.78 15.21 -2.07
N GLU A 93 9.59 14.28 -2.56
CA GLU A 93 10.45 14.48 -3.73
C GLU A 93 9.85 13.80 -4.97
N TYR A 94 9.90 14.50 -6.10
CA TYR A 94 9.45 13.99 -7.40
C TYR A 94 10.61 13.94 -8.40
N SER A 95 10.65 12.89 -9.21
CA SER A 95 11.57 12.80 -10.34
C SER A 95 11.09 13.62 -11.54
N THR A 96 12.04 14.08 -12.37
CA THR A 96 11.74 14.86 -13.58
C THR A 96 10.87 14.11 -14.58
N GLN A 97 11.04 12.78 -14.67
CA GLN A 97 10.23 11.94 -15.56
C GLN A 97 8.76 11.91 -15.13
N LEU A 98 8.52 11.82 -13.82
CA LEU A 98 7.16 11.83 -13.28
C LEU A 98 6.52 13.20 -13.44
N GLN A 99 7.28 14.28 -13.22
CA GLN A 99 6.82 15.65 -13.45
C GLN A 99 6.38 15.88 -14.90
N GLN A 100 7.20 15.48 -15.87
CA GLN A 100 6.84 15.60 -17.30
C GLN A 100 5.56 14.83 -17.65
N LEU A 101 5.42 13.62 -17.12
CA LEU A 101 4.21 12.81 -17.35
C LEU A 101 2.96 13.46 -16.75
N ILE A 102 3.08 14.10 -15.58
CA ILE A 102 1.99 14.87 -14.97
C ILE A 102 1.65 16.08 -15.84
N ASP A 103 2.66 16.83 -16.30
CA ASP A 103 2.48 18.01 -17.14
C ASP A 103 1.77 17.64 -18.45
N ASP A 104 2.17 16.54 -19.09
CA ASP A 104 1.56 16.03 -20.32
C ASP A 104 0.08 15.64 -20.09
N LEU A 105 -0.22 14.88 -19.04
CA LEU A 105 -1.59 14.47 -18.70
C LEU A 105 -2.47 15.65 -18.31
N ALA A 106 -1.93 16.60 -17.54
CA ALA A 106 -2.67 17.81 -17.16
C ALA A 106 -2.96 18.67 -18.39
N ALA A 107 -2.00 18.78 -19.33
CA ALA A 107 -2.21 19.48 -20.59
C ALA A 107 -3.29 18.81 -21.45
N ASP A 108 -3.36 17.47 -21.48
CA ASP A 108 -4.43 16.73 -22.16
C ASP A 108 -5.81 17.03 -21.55
N GLU A 109 -5.90 17.23 -20.23
CA GLU A 109 -7.12 17.68 -19.55
C GLU A 109 -7.36 19.19 -19.57
N GLY A 110 -6.42 19.97 -20.13
CA GLY A 110 -6.48 21.44 -20.17
C GLY A 110 -6.30 22.13 -18.82
N LYS A 111 -5.71 21.44 -17.83
CA LYS A 111 -5.44 21.95 -16.47
C LYS A 111 -3.95 22.12 -16.25
N THR A 112 -3.58 22.84 -15.19
CA THR A 112 -2.19 22.83 -14.72
C THR A 112 -1.93 21.54 -13.93
N ALA A 113 -0.67 21.10 -13.86
CA ALA A 113 -0.28 19.93 -13.07
C ALA A 113 -0.76 20.01 -11.62
N ASP A 114 -0.61 21.18 -10.99
CA ASP A 114 -1.03 21.40 -9.62
C ASP A 114 -2.54 21.35 -9.44
N ASP A 115 -3.32 21.95 -10.35
CA ASP A 115 -4.78 21.93 -10.30
C ASP A 115 -5.33 20.51 -10.53
N TYR A 116 -4.74 19.78 -11.47
CA TYR A 116 -5.11 18.40 -11.76
C TYR A 116 -4.89 17.51 -10.53
N LEU A 117 -3.70 17.60 -9.93
CA LEU A 117 -3.39 16.84 -8.72
C LEU A 117 -4.25 17.27 -7.53
N ALA A 118 -4.55 18.56 -7.38
CA ALA A 118 -5.40 19.05 -6.31
C ALA A 118 -6.83 18.50 -6.43
N GLN A 119 -7.39 18.46 -7.64
CA GLN A 119 -8.70 17.84 -7.88
C GLN A 119 -8.69 16.36 -7.48
N LEU A 120 -7.69 15.59 -7.94
CA LEU A 120 -7.62 14.17 -7.57
C LEU A 120 -7.46 13.96 -6.06
N VAL A 121 -6.62 14.75 -5.40
CA VAL A 121 -6.47 14.66 -3.93
C VAL A 121 -7.79 14.97 -3.24
N SER A 122 -8.57 15.94 -3.75
CA SER A 122 -9.90 16.24 -3.23
C SER A 122 -10.90 15.11 -3.46
N GLU A 123 -10.80 14.38 -4.59
CA GLU A 123 -11.63 13.19 -4.83
C GLU A 123 -11.29 12.08 -3.82
N PHE A 124 -10.01 11.86 -3.49
CA PHE A 124 -9.62 10.91 -2.45
C PHE A 124 -10.09 11.34 -1.05
N GLU A 125 -9.92 12.62 -0.68
CA GLU A 125 -10.39 13.13 0.63
C GLU A 125 -11.92 13.10 0.75
N GLY A 126 -12.65 13.31 -0.35
CA GLY A 126 -14.11 13.21 -0.40
C GLY A 126 -14.62 11.77 -0.31
N VAL A 127 -13.92 10.79 -0.91
CA VAL A 127 -14.30 9.37 -0.82
C VAL A 127 -14.06 8.81 0.59
N GLU A 128 -12.95 9.16 1.26
CA GLU A 128 -12.71 8.75 2.65
C GLU A 128 -13.63 9.47 3.66
N GLY A 129 -14.12 10.67 3.33
CA GLY A 129 -15.10 11.40 4.13
C GLY A 129 -16.52 10.86 4.04
N GLU A 130 -16.89 10.23 2.92
CA GLU A 130 -18.23 9.66 2.70
C GLU A 130 -18.35 8.19 3.16
N GLU A 131 -17.23 7.47 3.33
CA GLU A 131 -17.23 6.10 3.88
C GLU A 131 -17.35 6.08 5.43
N GLY A 132 -17.75 7.21 6.02
CA GLY A 132 -18.05 7.39 7.45
C GLY A 132 -19.44 7.95 7.76
N ASP A 133 -20.31 8.11 6.75
CA ASP A 133 -21.68 8.65 6.92
C ASP A 133 -22.73 7.83 6.14
N ASP A 134 -22.73 6.50 6.30
CA ASP A 134 -23.90 5.66 6.01
C ASP A 134 -24.35 4.95 7.30
N ALA A 135 -24.58 5.77 8.32
CA ALA A 135 -25.37 5.40 9.48
C ALA A 135 -26.57 6.35 9.60
N GLU A 136 -27.26 6.59 8.47
CA GLU A 136 -28.58 7.20 8.53
C GLU A 136 -29.65 6.13 8.75
N THR A 137 -30.37 6.34 9.86
CA THR A 137 -31.81 6.09 9.95
C THR A 137 -32.24 4.66 10.20
N ALA A 138 -32.08 4.24 11.47
CA ALA A 138 -33.02 3.31 12.07
C ALA A 138 -34.42 3.95 12.09
N GLU A 139 -35.15 3.81 10.98
CA GLU A 139 -36.59 4.02 10.92
C GLU A 139 -37.26 2.97 11.82
N THR A 140 -37.44 3.32 13.09
CA THR A 140 -38.38 2.64 13.97
C THR A 140 -39.79 2.97 13.53
N THR A 141 -40.28 2.30 12.50
CA THR A 141 -41.73 2.18 12.26
C THR A 141 -42.28 1.24 13.32
N ALA A 142 -42.81 1.82 14.38
CA ALA A 142 -43.64 1.14 15.36
C ALA A 142 -44.92 0.67 14.67
N ASP A 143 -44.98 -0.62 14.32
CA ASP A 143 -46.23 -1.30 14.01
C ASP A 143 -46.75 -1.94 15.29
N ALA A 144 -47.85 -1.38 15.79
CA ALA A 144 -48.58 -1.85 16.94
C ALA A 144 -49.76 -2.71 16.46
N SER A 145 -50.02 -3.79 17.21
CA SER A 145 -51.15 -4.76 17.15
C SER A 145 -50.63 -6.15 16.75
N ASP A 146 -50.93 -7.27 17.40
CA ASP A 146 -51.93 -7.63 18.39
C ASP A 146 -51.57 -9.03 18.94
N ASP A 147 -52.21 -9.40 20.05
CA ASP A 147 -52.56 -10.76 20.47
C ASP A 147 -51.68 -11.53 21.49
N ALA A 148 -52.11 -11.33 22.74
CA ALA A 148 -52.46 -12.31 23.78
C ALA A 148 -51.39 -13.16 24.51
N PRO A 149 -51.48 -13.23 25.86
CA PRO A 149 -50.56 -13.96 26.73
C PRO A 149 -51.08 -15.36 27.07
N VAL A 150 -50.16 -16.33 27.23
CA VAL A 150 -50.41 -17.53 28.01
C VAL A 150 -49.23 -17.83 28.94
N ALA A 151 -49.62 -18.09 30.19
CA ALA A 151 -48.88 -18.54 31.36
C ALA A 151 -47.80 -19.60 31.05
N ASP A 152 -46.79 -19.85 31.88
CA ASP A 152 -46.96 -20.42 33.22
C ASP A 152 -45.56 -20.68 33.85
N GLU A 153 -45.47 -20.46 35.15
CA GLU A 153 -44.64 -21.18 36.13
C GLU A 153 -43.10 -21.12 36.11
N ALA A 154 -42.61 -20.36 37.10
CA ALA A 154 -41.90 -20.86 38.28
C ALA A 154 -40.60 -21.68 38.11
N GLY A 155 -39.57 -21.28 38.85
CA GLY A 155 -38.45 -22.17 39.15
C GLY A 155 -37.21 -21.46 39.65
N THR A 156 -37.20 -21.09 40.93
CA THR A 156 -36.02 -20.74 41.72
C THR A 156 -35.10 -21.95 41.98
N ASP A 157 -33.93 -21.64 42.54
CA ASP A 157 -32.90 -22.52 43.14
C ASP A 157 -31.90 -23.15 42.17
N ALA A 158 -30.61 -22.81 42.20
CA ALA A 158 -29.60 -23.02 43.26
C ALA A 158 -28.93 -24.41 43.19
N ALA A 159 -27.70 -24.44 43.71
CA ALA A 159 -26.77 -25.56 43.85
C ALA A 159 -26.02 -25.93 42.54
N ALA A 160 -24.75 -25.56 42.42
CA ALA A 160 -23.60 -26.22 43.05
C ALA A 160 -23.25 -27.55 42.36
N ASP A 161 -22.10 -27.58 41.68
CA ASP A 161 -21.12 -28.64 41.90
C ASP A 161 -19.73 -28.13 41.51
N ALA A 162 -18.90 -27.93 42.54
CA ALA A 162 -17.45 -28.06 42.44
C ALA A 162 -17.17 -29.56 42.36
N THR A 163 -16.21 -30.09 41.61
CA THR A 163 -14.80 -30.13 42.03
C THR A 163 -13.89 -30.73 40.92
N PRO A 164 -12.56 -30.59 41.05
CA PRO A 164 -11.52 -30.85 40.05
C PRO A 164 -10.84 -32.23 40.22
N ALA A 165 -10.08 -32.65 39.22
CA ALA A 165 -8.97 -33.63 39.27
C ALA A 165 -8.62 -34.03 37.82
N ALA A 166 -7.42 -34.39 37.39
CA ALA A 166 -6.07 -34.44 37.95
C ALA A 166 -5.12 -34.83 36.79
N SER A 167 -3.84 -34.48 36.95
CA SER A 167 -2.63 -35.25 36.56
C SER A 167 -2.44 -35.73 35.11
N ASP A 168 -1.38 -35.27 34.45
CA ASP A 168 -0.07 -35.98 34.32
C ASP A 168 -0.16 -37.04 33.21
N ASP A 169 0.55 -36.94 32.08
CA ASP A 169 1.89 -37.50 31.96
C ASP A 169 2.38 -37.28 30.51
N LYS A 170 3.67 -36.97 30.37
CA LYS A 170 4.44 -36.90 29.12
C LYS A 170 5.17 -38.25 28.99
N PRO A 171 5.41 -38.81 27.79
CA PRO A 171 6.73 -38.55 27.19
C PRO A 171 6.73 -38.49 25.65
N GLN A 172 7.71 -37.75 25.14
CA GLN A 172 8.15 -37.80 23.75
C GLN A 172 9.02 -39.04 23.52
N ALA A 173 8.87 -39.64 22.34
CA ALA A 173 9.88 -40.41 21.64
C ALA A 173 9.91 -39.94 20.18
#